data_AF-A0A8W8NWG8-F1
#
_entry.id   AF-A0A8W8NWG8-F1
#
_cell.length_a   1.000
_cell.length_b   1.000
_cell.length_c   1.000
_cell.angle_alpha   90.00
_cell.angle_beta   90.00
_cell.angle_gamma   90.00
#
_symmetry.space_group_name_H-M   'P 1'
#
loop_
_entity.id
_entity.type
_entity.pdbx_description
1 polymer ?
#
loop_
_entity_poly.entity_id
_entity_poly.type
_entity_poly.pdbx_seq_one_letter_code
_entity_poly.pdbx_strand_id
1 'polypeptide(L)'
;MALYWSQKRWARFFIGILLIVLGIGENRYARTAAAAYAFGVNRVDICPQNQTEWEEASRRLNCSDDSKNPLNRYHCLPVHNLSTLMEFCYNQTRPRVTKGLCMVYVQEINIVNGYNCTTFDDGCPDMLYQSDETYKFPRCMEIDPYDRCYIADSSCRSNKT
;
A
#
# COMPACT_ATOMS: atom_id res chain seq x y z
N MET A 1 -3.36 -68.42 2.91
CA MET A 1 -3.81 -67.38 1.95
C MET A 1 -4.37 -66.18 2.72
N ALA A 2 -3.51 -65.38 3.37
CA ALA A 2 -3.96 -64.21 4.15
C ALA A 2 -2.93 -63.07 4.11
N LEU A 3 -2.27 -62.88 2.96
CA LEU A 3 -1.22 -61.87 2.75
C LEU A 3 -1.46 -61.13 1.44
N TYR A 4 -2.65 -60.57 1.22
CA TYR A 4 -2.86 -59.75 0.01
C TYR A 4 -4.05 -58.76 0.05
N TRP A 5 -4.49 -58.27 1.22
CA TRP A 5 -5.58 -57.27 1.24
C TRP A 5 -5.35 -56.06 2.16
N SER A 6 -4.15 -55.92 2.71
CA SER A 6 -3.82 -54.84 3.67
C SER A 6 -2.62 -53.98 3.24
N GLN A 7 -2.55 -53.56 1.98
CA GLN A 7 -1.56 -52.56 1.53
C GLN A 7 -2.11 -51.41 0.67
N LYS A 8 -3.34 -51.50 0.13
CA LYS A 8 -3.88 -50.48 -0.79
C LYS A 8 -4.65 -49.33 -0.12
N ARG A 9 -4.79 -49.34 1.21
CA ARG A 9 -5.59 -48.35 1.94
C ARG A 9 -4.76 -47.25 2.63
N TRP A 10 -3.48 -47.51 2.89
CA TRP A 10 -2.56 -46.54 3.51
C TRP A 10 -1.88 -45.62 2.47
N ALA A 11 -1.65 -46.10 1.25
CA ALA A 11 -1.08 -45.29 0.17
C ALA A 11 -1.97 -44.09 -0.24
N ARG A 12 -3.28 -44.17 -0.02
CA ARG A 12 -4.23 -43.08 -0.30
C ARG A 12 -4.25 -41.99 0.77
N PHE A 13 -3.90 -42.33 2.01
CA PHE A 13 -3.82 -41.34 3.10
C PHE A 13 -2.53 -40.52 3.03
N PHE A 14 -1.40 -41.11 2.65
CA PHE A 14 -0.14 -40.36 2.51
C PHE A 14 -0.09 -39.43 1.29
N ILE A 15 -0.72 -39.80 0.16
CA ILE A 15 -0.80 -38.92 -1.02
C ILE A 15 -1.72 -37.71 -0.76
N GLY A 16 -2.80 -37.89 0.02
CA GLY A 16 -3.69 -36.80 0.41
C GLY A 16 -3.01 -35.78 1.33
N ILE A 17 -2.15 -36.23 2.24
CA ILE A 17 -1.39 -35.35 3.15
C ILE A 17 -0.26 -34.62 2.39
N LEU A 18 0.39 -35.26 1.41
CA LEU A 18 1.46 -34.61 0.63
C LEU A 18 0.96 -33.44 -0.24
N LEU A 19 -0.28 -33.49 -0.74
CA LEU A 19 -0.90 -32.36 -1.47
C LEU A 19 -1.28 -31.19 -0.55
N ILE A 20 -1.56 -31.44 0.72
CA ILE A 20 -1.80 -30.38 1.71
C ILE A 20 -0.48 -29.70 2.09
N VAL A 21 0.63 -30.45 2.15
CA VAL A 21 1.96 -29.92 2.52
C VAL A 21 2.64 -29.19 1.35
N LEU A 22 2.34 -29.54 0.09
CA LEU A 22 2.92 -28.88 -1.10
C LEU A 22 2.01 -27.82 -1.77
N GLY A 23 0.74 -27.71 -1.36
CA GLY A 23 -0.29 -26.96 -2.10
C GLY A 23 -0.85 -25.69 -1.45
N ILE A 24 -0.47 -25.34 -0.22
CA ILE A 24 -0.97 -24.12 0.45
C ILE A 24 0.19 -23.17 0.77
N GLY A 25 1.09 -22.98 -0.19
CA GLY A 25 1.82 -21.72 -0.30
C GLY A 25 0.87 -20.69 -0.91
N GLU A 26 -0.06 -20.15 -0.12
CA GLU A 26 -0.88 -19.02 -0.56
C GLU A 26 0.06 -17.88 -0.94
N ASN A 27 0.16 -17.61 -2.24
CA ASN A 27 0.98 -16.51 -2.72
C ASN A 27 0.35 -15.21 -2.21
N ARG A 28 0.89 -14.67 -1.11
CA ARG A 28 0.43 -13.42 -0.47
C ARG A 28 0.29 -12.29 -1.50
N TYR A 29 1.14 -12.30 -2.53
CA TYR A 29 1.10 -11.35 -3.65
C TYR A 29 -0.22 -11.38 -4.43
N ALA A 30 -0.76 -12.58 -4.71
CA ALA A 30 -2.01 -12.73 -5.46
C ALA A 30 -3.22 -12.23 -4.64
N ARG A 31 -3.20 -12.42 -3.32
CA ARG A 31 -4.23 -11.88 -2.41
C ARG A 31 -4.19 -10.36 -2.31
N THR A 32 -3.00 -9.77 -2.17
CA THR A 32 -2.84 -8.31 -2.13
C THR A 32 -3.25 -7.65 -3.44
N ALA A 33 -2.91 -8.26 -4.59
CA ALA A 33 -3.32 -7.74 -5.89
C ALA A 33 -4.85 -7.82 -6.09
N ALA A 34 -5.49 -8.93 -5.69
CA ALA A 34 -6.94 -9.08 -5.77
C ALA A 34 -7.68 -8.08 -4.85
N ALA A 35 -7.16 -7.81 -3.65
CA ALA A 35 -7.72 -6.82 -2.73
C ALA A 35 -7.61 -5.40 -3.30
N ALA A 36 -6.43 -5.00 -3.80
CA ALA A 36 -6.24 -3.70 -4.44
C ALA A 36 -7.20 -3.49 -5.63
N TYR A 37 -7.38 -4.53 -6.47
CA TYR A 37 -8.30 -4.50 -7.59
C TYR A 37 -9.77 -4.37 -7.15
N ALA A 38 -10.15 -5.01 -6.05
CA ALA A 38 -11.50 -4.89 -5.49
C ALA A 38 -11.83 -3.48 -4.97
N PHE A 39 -10.82 -2.70 -4.59
CA PHE A 39 -10.98 -1.33 -4.07
C PHE A 39 -10.73 -0.24 -5.11
N GLY A 40 -10.48 -0.59 -6.39
CA GLY A 40 -10.19 0.39 -7.44
C GLY A 40 -8.86 1.11 -7.24
N VAL A 41 -7.89 0.42 -6.63
CA VAL A 41 -6.54 0.95 -6.36
C VAL A 41 -5.63 0.64 -7.54
N ASN A 42 -4.92 1.66 -8.04
CA ASN A 42 -4.02 1.55 -9.18
C ASN A 42 -2.59 1.84 -8.77
N ARG A 43 -1.63 1.05 -9.27
CA ARG A 43 -0.21 1.34 -9.13
C ARG A 43 0.17 2.50 -10.03
N VAL A 44 1.01 3.39 -9.52
CA VAL A 44 1.60 4.49 -10.28
C VAL A 44 3.09 4.61 -9.97
N ASP A 45 3.83 5.19 -10.90
CA ASP A 45 5.25 5.46 -10.71
C ASP A 45 5.49 6.79 -10.00
N ILE A 46 4.60 7.77 -10.23
CA ILE A 46 4.69 9.13 -9.70
C ILE A 46 3.31 9.58 -9.23
N CYS A 47 3.23 10.10 -8.00
CA CYS A 47 2.04 10.77 -7.49
C CYS A 47 2.02 12.25 -7.89
N PRO A 48 0.83 12.89 -7.92
CA PRO A 48 0.71 14.33 -8.17
C PRO A 48 1.59 15.18 -7.24
N GLN A 49 2.36 16.09 -7.82
CA GLN A 49 3.34 16.93 -7.10
C GLN A 49 2.80 18.32 -6.77
N ASN A 50 1.59 18.64 -7.21
CA ASN A 50 0.93 19.92 -6.98
C ASN A 50 -0.60 19.77 -7.06
N GLN A 51 -1.31 20.85 -6.72
CA GLN A 51 -2.77 20.86 -6.68
C GLN A 51 -3.40 20.59 -8.05
N THR A 52 -2.84 21.14 -9.13
CA THR A 52 -3.39 20.97 -10.48
C THR A 52 -3.33 19.51 -10.92
N GLU A 53 -2.18 18.85 -10.76
CA GLU A 53 -2.03 17.42 -11.05
C GLU A 53 -2.95 16.57 -10.17
N TRP A 54 -3.14 16.97 -8.90
CA TRP A 54 -4.01 16.27 -7.96
C TRP A 54 -5.47 16.34 -8.40
N GLU A 55 -5.94 17.52 -8.82
CA GLU A 55 -7.30 17.73 -9.31
C GLU A 55 -7.54 16.95 -10.61
N GLU A 56 -6.56 16.93 -11.52
CA GLU A 56 -6.61 16.16 -12.77
C GLU A 56 -6.70 14.66 -12.51
N ALA A 57 -5.88 14.13 -11.60
CA ALA A 57 -5.90 12.72 -11.24
C ALA A 57 -7.20 12.33 -10.52
N SER A 58 -7.67 13.16 -9.57
CA SER A 58 -8.94 12.98 -8.88
C SER A 58 -10.11 12.90 -9.87
N ARG A 59 -10.15 13.80 -10.85
CA ARG A 59 -11.18 13.83 -11.90
C ARG A 59 -11.09 12.62 -12.81
N ARG A 60 -9.89 12.18 -13.20
CA ARG A 60 -9.67 10.97 -14.01
C ARG A 60 -10.24 9.70 -13.35
N LEU A 61 -10.17 9.62 -12.01
CA LEU A 61 -10.69 8.49 -11.23
C LEU A 61 -12.14 8.66 -10.75
N ASN A 62 -12.79 9.78 -11.07
CA ASN A 62 -14.13 10.14 -10.58
C ASN A 62 -14.24 10.13 -9.05
N CYS A 63 -13.19 10.56 -8.35
CA CYS A 63 -13.27 10.78 -6.91
C CYS A 63 -14.13 12.04 -6.61
N SER A 64 -14.65 12.15 -5.40
CA SER A 64 -15.48 13.29 -4.99
C SER A 64 -14.69 14.58 -5.01
N ASP A 65 -15.15 15.57 -5.77
CA ASP A 65 -14.60 16.93 -5.83
C ASP A 65 -15.12 17.84 -4.72
N ASP A 66 -16.31 17.54 -4.16
CA ASP A 66 -16.88 18.29 -3.04
C ASP A 66 -15.92 18.38 -1.85
N SER A 67 -15.36 19.58 -1.67
CA SER A 67 -14.46 19.93 -0.57
C SER A 67 -15.05 19.67 0.82
N LYS A 68 -16.38 19.62 0.97
CA LYS A 68 -17.06 19.36 2.25
C LYS A 68 -17.26 17.88 2.51
N ASN A 69 -17.25 17.04 1.48
CA ASN A 69 -17.37 15.60 1.63
C ASN A 69 -16.03 15.02 2.08
N PRO A 70 -15.94 14.41 3.27
CA PRO A 70 -14.69 13.78 3.71
C PRO A 70 -14.50 12.36 3.12
N LEU A 71 -15.50 11.84 2.41
CA LEU A 71 -15.48 10.50 1.81
C LEU A 71 -15.12 10.56 0.32
N ASN A 72 -14.66 9.43 -0.21
CA ASN A 72 -14.33 9.24 -1.61
C ASN A 72 -13.33 10.28 -2.14
N ARG A 73 -12.37 10.69 -1.31
CA ARG A 73 -11.37 11.70 -1.64
C ARG A 73 -10.16 11.06 -2.30
N TYR A 74 -9.64 11.66 -3.37
CA TYR A 74 -8.48 11.14 -4.07
C TYR A 74 -7.25 11.11 -3.17
N HIS A 75 -6.53 9.99 -3.19
CA HIS A 75 -5.26 9.81 -2.52
C HIS A 75 -4.28 9.18 -3.51
N CYS A 76 -3.02 9.62 -3.41
CA CYS A 76 -1.90 8.92 -4.00
C CYS A 76 -0.83 8.82 -2.92
N LEU A 77 -0.54 7.61 -2.47
CA LEU A 77 0.31 7.37 -1.31
C LEU A 77 1.27 6.19 -1.56
N PRO A 78 2.45 6.20 -0.93
CA PRO A 78 3.25 5.01 -0.82
C PRO A 78 2.51 3.93 -0.02
N VAL A 79 2.68 2.68 -0.42
CA VAL A 79 2.21 1.55 0.37
C VAL A 79 3.03 1.44 1.65
N HIS A 80 2.47 0.85 2.72
CA HIS A 80 3.09 0.84 4.05
C HIS A 80 4.51 0.27 4.12
N ASN A 81 4.87 -0.63 3.20
CA ASN A 81 6.20 -1.23 3.09
C ASN A 81 7.12 -0.49 2.09
N LEU A 82 6.70 0.68 1.63
CA LEU A 82 7.44 1.59 0.74
C LEU A 82 7.93 0.93 -0.56
N SER A 83 7.20 -0.06 -1.08
CA SER A 83 7.62 -0.79 -2.28
C SER A 83 7.01 -0.26 -3.58
N THR A 84 6.03 0.63 -3.52
CA THR A 84 5.33 1.20 -4.69
C THR A 84 4.44 2.37 -4.25
N LEU A 85 3.92 3.14 -5.21
CA LEU A 85 2.90 4.15 -5.00
C LEU A 85 1.55 3.62 -5.50
N MET A 86 0.49 4.00 -4.81
CA MET A 86 -0.88 3.61 -5.14
C MET A 86 -1.77 4.85 -5.19
N GLU A 87 -2.54 4.98 -6.26
CA GLU A 87 -3.60 5.97 -6.38
C GLU A 87 -4.99 5.34 -6.28
N PHE A 88 -5.91 6.01 -5.58
CA PHE A 88 -7.25 5.50 -5.31
C PHE A 88 -8.19 6.59 -4.80
N CYS A 89 -9.50 6.36 -4.87
CA CYS A 89 -10.47 7.15 -4.12
C CYS A 89 -10.67 6.51 -2.74
N TYR A 90 -10.31 7.23 -1.68
CA TYR A 90 -10.41 6.70 -0.33
C TYR A 90 -11.87 6.74 0.14
N ASN A 91 -12.49 5.57 0.26
CA ASN A 91 -13.91 5.43 0.60
C ASN A 91 -14.24 5.65 2.09
N GLN A 92 -13.22 5.81 2.94
CA GLN A 92 -13.40 6.19 4.35
C GLN A 92 -13.21 7.70 4.54
N THR A 93 -13.45 8.18 5.75
CA THR A 93 -13.23 9.58 6.11
C THR A 93 -11.75 9.91 6.01
N ARG A 94 -11.37 10.89 5.19
CA ARG A 94 -10.00 11.42 5.15
C ARG A 94 -9.56 11.88 6.55
N PRO A 95 -8.46 11.35 7.11
CA PRO A 95 -7.96 11.83 8.38
C PRO A 95 -7.31 13.22 8.27
N ARG A 96 -7.35 13.95 9.39
CA ARG A 96 -6.45 15.07 9.62
C ARG A 96 -5.11 14.53 10.11
N VAL A 97 -4.05 14.95 9.44
CA VAL A 97 -2.68 14.50 9.69
C VAL A 97 -1.96 15.54 10.53
N THR A 98 -1.36 15.10 11.64
CA THR A 98 -0.56 15.95 12.51
C THR A 98 0.82 16.21 11.93
N LYS A 99 1.46 17.32 12.32
CA LYS A 99 2.85 17.61 11.97
C LYS A 99 3.79 16.44 12.29
N GLY A 100 4.85 16.30 11.52
CA GLY A 100 5.86 15.24 11.65
C GLY A 100 5.45 13.90 11.04
N LEU A 101 4.29 13.81 10.38
CA LEU A 101 3.79 12.58 9.78
C LEU A 101 3.56 12.73 8.27
N CYS A 102 4.05 11.75 7.50
CA CYS A 102 3.58 11.45 6.15
C CYS A 102 2.48 10.40 6.21
N MET A 103 1.70 10.24 5.14
CA MET A 103 0.67 9.20 5.05
C MET A 103 1.15 8.02 4.20
N VAL A 104 0.84 6.80 4.66
CA VAL A 104 1.07 5.54 3.93
C VAL A 104 -0.24 4.77 3.80
N TYR A 105 -0.36 3.97 2.74
CA TYR A 105 -1.52 3.12 2.50
C TYR A 105 -1.28 1.67 2.96
N VAL A 106 -2.13 1.18 3.87
CA VAL A 106 -2.14 -0.21 4.35
C VAL A 106 -3.18 -1.00 3.55
N GLN A 107 -2.71 -1.60 2.46
CA GLN A 107 -3.53 -2.31 1.46
C GLN A 107 -4.40 -3.42 2.06
N GLU A 108 -3.88 -4.15 3.05
CA GLU A 108 -4.50 -5.36 3.61
C GLU A 108 -5.86 -5.09 4.27
N ILE A 109 -6.02 -3.88 4.81
CA ILE A 109 -7.21 -3.46 5.56
C ILE A 109 -7.81 -2.17 4.98
N ASN A 110 -7.30 -1.72 3.82
CA ASN A 110 -7.74 -0.52 3.12
C ASN A 110 -7.80 0.73 4.04
N ILE A 111 -6.76 1.00 4.82
CA ILE A 111 -6.65 2.21 5.63
C ILE A 111 -5.43 3.04 5.24
N VAL A 112 -5.47 4.32 5.60
CA VAL A 112 -4.29 5.19 5.58
C VAL A 112 -3.74 5.32 7.01
N ASN A 113 -2.42 5.33 7.16
CA ASN A 113 -1.75 5.44 8.45
C ASN A 113 -0.62 6.49 8.40
N GLY A 114 -0.23 7.02 9.56
CA GLY A 114 0.88 7.94 9.69
C GLY A 114 2.24 7.23 9.71
N TYR A 115 3.22 7.79 9.00
CA TYR A 115 4.63 7.45 9.06
C TYR A 115 5.41 8.63 9.63
N ASN A 116 6.23 8.40 10.66
CA ASN A 116 7.03 9.46 11.26
C ASN A 116 8.18 9.86 10.34
N CYS A 117 8.12 11.07 9.78
CA CYS A 117 9.11 11.61 8.85
C CYS A 117 10.08 12.61 9.50
N THR A 118 10.11 12.71 10.83
CA THR A 118 10.96 13.69 11.54
C THR A 118 12.47 13.47 11.32
N THR A 119 12.86 12.33 10.74
CA THR A 119 14.21 11.98 10.31
C THR A 119 14.56 12.47 8.91
N PHE A 120 13.61 13.07 8.17
CA PHE A 120 13.88 13.61 6.85
C PHE A 120 14.80 14.82 6.94
N ASP A 121 15.71 14.94 5.97
CA ASP A 121 16.55 16.12 5.79
C ASP A 121 15.68 17.36 5.50
N ASP A 122 14.61 17.20 4.73
CA ASP A 122 13.67 18.25 4.33
C ASP A 122 12.26 17.71 3.98
N GLY A 123 11.27 18.62 3.97
CA GLY A 123 9.94 18.37 3.40
C GLY A 123 8.99 17.47 4.21
N CYS A 124 9.34 17.10 5.44
CA CYS A 124 8.38 16.52 6.39
C CYS A 124 7.36 17.60 6.83
N PRO A 125 6.05 17.30 6.90
CA PRO A 125 5.03 18.30 7.21
C PRO A 125 5.23 18.96 8.58
N ASP A 126 5.27 20.28 8.60
CA ASP A 126 5.41 21.10 9.82
C ASP A 126 4.07 21.63 10.34
N MET A 127 3.00 21.46 9.56
CA MET A 127 1.63 21.90 9.85
C MET A 127 0.62 20.75 9.76
N LEU A 128 -0.58 21.01 10.29
CA LEU A 128 -1.73 20.12 10.10
C LEU A 128 -2.21 20.19 8.65
N TYR A 129 -2.55 19.05 8.07
CA TYR A 129 -3.12 18.97 6.72
C TYR A 129 -4.13 17.82 6.62
N GLN A 130 -4.91 17.79 5.53
CA GLN A 130 -5.79 16.65 5.25
C GLN A 130 -5.01 15.58 4.50
N SER A 131 -5.29 14.30 4.72
CA SER A 131 -4.55 13.22 4.05
C SER A 131 -4.65 13.24 2.52
N ASP A 132 -5.76 13.77 1.97
CA ASP A 132 -5.92 13.98 0.53
C ASP A 132 -5.06 15.13 0.00
N GLU A 133 -4.47 15.96 0.86
CA GLU A 133 -3.58 17.07 0.50
C GLU A 133 -2.10 16.70 0.55
N THR A 134 -1.75 15.41 0.43
CA THR A 134 -0.36 14.94 0.46
C THR A 134 0.49 15.55 -0.68
N TYR A 135 -0.12 16.01 -1.77
CA TYR A 135 0.55 16.77 -2.84
C TYR A 135 1.23 18.06 -2.35
N LYS A 136 0.84 18.60 -1.18
CA LYS A 136 1.52 19.75 -0.55
C LYS A 136 2.90 19.37 0.03
N PHE A 137 3.16 18.07 0.20
CA PHE A 137 4.39 17.53 0.76
C PHE A 137 4.98 16.44 -0.15
N PRO A 138 5.51 16.81 -1.33
CA PRO A 138 6.16 15.91 -2.30
C PRO A 138 7.06 14.83 -1.69
N ARG A 139 7.89 15.19 -0.70
CA ARG A 139 8.81 14.27 -0.03
C ARG A 139 8.11 13.07 0.64
N CYS A 140 6.84 13.22 1.02
CA CYS A 140 6.03 12.12 1.54
C CYS A 140 5.58 11.10 0.48
N MET A 141 5.90 11.31 -0.80
CA MET A 141 5.62 10.38 -1.90
C MET A 141 6.88 9.95 -2.65
N GLU A 142 8.04 10.48 -2.26
CA GLU A 142 9.34 10.16 -2.86
C GLU A 142 10.00 9.00 -2.10
N ILE A 143 9.83 7.80 -2.62
CA ILE A 143 10.39 6.57 -2.05
C ILE A 143 11.45 5.97 -2.99
N ASP A 144 12.39 5.23 -2.41
CA ASP A 144 13.17 4.21 -3.12
C ASP A 144 12.45 2.86 -2.95
N PRO A 145 11.81 2.33 -4.00
CA PRO A 145 11.07 1.06 -3.90
C PRO A 145 11.95 -0.17 -3.64
N TYR A 146 13.25 -0.10 -3.98
CA TYR A 146 14.19 -1.19 -3.81
C TYR A 146 14.68 -1.26 -2.36
N ASP A 147 15.15 -0.12 -1.85
CA ASP A 147 15.63 0.01 -0.46
C ASP A 147 14.49 0.20 0.55
N ARG A 148 13.26 0.41 0.06
CA ARG A 148 12.03 0.57 0.86
C ARG A 148 12.15 1.66 1.90
N CYS A 149 12.58 2.83 1.45
CA CYS A 149 12.80 4.00 2.29
C CYS A 149 12.36 5.27 1.56
N TYR A 150 12.19 6.36 2.30
CA TYR A 150 11.96 7.68 1.70
C TYR A 150 13.28 8.31 1.28
N ILE A 151 13.33 8.88 0.08
CA ILE A 151 14.56 9.49 -0.48
C ILE A 151 15.05 10.68 0.37
N ALA A 152 14.12 11.35 1.05
CA ALA A 152 14.39 12.45 1.97
C ALA A 152 14.92 11.97 3.33
N ASP A 153 14.80 10.69 3.67
CA ASP A 153 15.34 10.16 4.93
C ASP A 153 16.86 9.97 4.82
N SER A 154 17.60 10.53 5.79
CA SER A 154 19.05 10.39 5.90
C SER A 154 19.51 8.92 5.83
N SER A 155 18.74 7.97 6.36
CA SER A 155 19.09 6.55 6.36
C SER A 155 18.92 5.88 4.98
N CYS A 156 18.18 6.50 4.06
CA CYS A 156 17.93 5.95 2.73
C CYS A 156 19.15 6.09 1.81
N ARG A 157 20.08 6.99 2.14
CA ARG A 157 21.32 7.24 1.37
C ARG A 157 22.52 6.47 1.90
N SER A 158 22.53 6.09 3.17
CA SER A 158 23.71 5.51 3.84
C SER A 158 24.12 4.11 3.35
N ASN A 159 23.28 3.43 2.57
CA ASN A 159 23.57 2.08 2.04
C ASN A 159 24.04 2.06 0.58
N LYS A 160 24.19 3.22 -0.08
CA LYS A 160 24.58 3.31 -1.50
C LYS A 160 26.08 3.61 -1.70
N THR A 161 26.94 3.00 -0.89
CA THR A 161 28.40 3.12 -1.04
C THR A 161 28.95 2.04 -1.96
#